data_AF-A0A501QMC6-F1
#
_entry.id   AF-A0A501QMC6-F1
#
_cell.length_a   1.000
_cell.length_b   1.000
_cell.length_c   1.000
_cell.angle_alpha   90.00
_cell.angle_beta   90.00
_cell.angle_gamma   90.00
#
_symmetry.space_group_name_H-M   'P 1'
#
loop_
_entity.id
_entity.type
_entity.pdbx_description
1 polymer ?
#
loop_
_entity_poly.entity_id
_entity_poly.type
_entity_poly.pdbx_seq_one_letter_code
_entity_poly.pdbx_strand_id
1 'polypeptide(L)'
;MKKFLKIIKFTFTAIISIFLLLFVYFFISNKLFLGSKNEDNISYLTKNKTEITDSINSELFDEDFYKSQVFLLGEIHGYADNQRLDKELLFFLNKKAGVKYYIAEMDSLTAKKLNVFLKSDTKDETKLKEVVVAINQRIPQQSSQELFDKWNEIYDYNQKLSDSLKITVIGIDKNFDDVSKVSRDSVMLVNFKNVIKKMKLENEKFYGLFGYFHALQNKTENGKETFASGLKKSGIKTTSFVSYTIDSEMYLPKNPQFPTPEDEKIDWVNADGPLQLVKGIKDLKELSKPNAITLFKIDAPNSPYFKSQHLINVKSRIFGENIVPKEGTFTTDYFQYVFLLRNSKALTKLK
;
A
#
# COMPACT_ATOMS: atom_id res chain seq x y z
N MET A 1 -53.78 7.35 26.25
CA MET A 1 -52.40 7.45 26.78
C MET A 1 -51.71 6.09 26.99
N LYS A 2 -52.21 5.18 27.85
CA LYS A 2 -51.54 3.88 28.14
C LYS A 2 -51.32 2.95 26.92
N LYS A 3 -52.29 2.83 26.01
CA LYS A 3 -52.15 2.03 24.78
C LYS A 3 -51.08 2.60 23.83
N PHE A 4 -51.04 3.92 23.69
CA PHE A 4 -50.05 4.63 22.88
C PHE A 4 -48.62 4.46 23.42
N LEU A 5 -48.43 4.62 24.73
CA LEU A 5 -47.15 4.32 25.41
C LEU A 5 -46.70 2.86 25.21
N LYS A 6 -47.64 1.91 25.20
CA LYS A 6 -47.34 0.48 24.95
C LYS A 6 -46.85 0.26 23.51
N ILE A 7 -47.47 0.90 22.52
CA ILE A 7 -47.04 0.85 21.11
C ILE A 7 -45.63 1.43 20.96
N ILE A 8 -45.37 2.63 21.52
CA ILE A 8 -44.04 3.25 21.49
C ILE A 8 -42.99 2.31 22.09
N LYS A 9 -43.28 1.70 23.25
CA LYS A 9 -42.35 0.76 23.89
C LYS A 9 -42.04 -0.46 23.02
N PHE A 10 -43.04 -1.05 22.38
CA PHE A 10 -42.83 -2.17 21.46
C PHE A 10 -42.03 -1.76 20.23
N THR A 11 -42.38 -0.64 19.59
CA THR A 11 -41.65 -0.13 18.42
C THR A 11 -40.19 0.16 18.78
N PHE A 12 -39.94 0.83 19.91
CA PHE A 12 -38.59 1.11 20.38
C PHE A 12 -37.80 -0.18 20.67
N THR A 13 -38.42 -1.16 21.33
CA THR A 13 -37.80 -2.46 21.59
C THR A 13 -37.48 -3.20 20.29
N ALA A 14 -38.39 -3.18 19.31
CA ALA A 14 -38.18 -3.81 18.01
C ALA A 14 -37.02 -3.16 17.24
N ILE A 15 -36.94 -1.83 17.24
CA ILE A 15 -35.84 -1.08 16.62
C ILE A 15 -34.50 -1.44 17.28
N ILE A 16 -34.42 -1.46 18.61
CA ILE A 16 -33.22 -1.87 19.34
C ILE A 16 -32.83 -3.32 18.99
N SER A 17 -33.79 -4.24 18.96
CA SER A 17 -33.53 -5.62 18.59
C SER A 17 -32.98 -5.75 17.17
N ILE A 18 -33.46 -4.96 16.21
CA ILE A 18 -32.93 -4.92 14.84
C ILE A 18 -31.47 -4.44 14.84
N PHE A 19 -31.17 -3.33 15.53
CA PHE A 19 -29.79 -2.84 15.63
C PHE A 19 -28.87 -3.85 16.29
N LEU A 20 -29.33 -4.53 17.34
CA LEU A 20 -28.57 -5.58 18.01
C LEU A 20 -28.31 -6.77 17.06
N LEU A 21 -29.32 -7.21 16.30
CA LEU A 21 -29.17 -8.29 15.33
C LEU A 21 -28.18 -7.91 14.21
N LEU A 22 -28.24 -6.68 13.71
CA LEU A 22 -27.29 -6.18 12.70
C LEU A 22 -25.86 -6.12 13.27
N PHE A 23 -25.70 -5.64 14.51
CA PHE A 23 -24.41 -5.61 15.18
C PHE A 23 -23.84 -7.02 15.40
N VAL A 24 -24.66 -7.97 15.85
CA VAL A 24 -24.27 -9.38 16.04
C VAL A 24 -23.91 -10.01 14.71
N TYR A 25 -24.71 -9.81 13.66
CA TYR A 25 -24.40 -10.29 12.30
C TYR A 25 -23.07 -9.73 11.80
N PHE A 26 -22.85 -8.43 11.97
CA PHE A 26 -21.62 -7.76 11.58
C PHE A 26 -20.40 -8.34 12.30
N PHE A 27 -20.49 -8.50 13.62
CA PHE A 27 -19.42 -9.07 14.44
C PHE A 27 -19.11 -10.52 14.06
N ILE A 28 -20.14 -11.35 13.89
CA ILE A 28 -19.99 -12.76 13.48
C ILE A 28 -19.39 -12.83 12.07
N SER A 29 -19.87 -12.02 11.12
CA SER A 29 -19.36 -11.96 9.74
C SER A 29 -17.86 -11.61 9.72
N ASN A 30 -17.41 -10.67 10.56
CA ASN A 30 -16.00 -10.32 10.68
C ASN A 30 -15.18 -11.47 11.23
N LYS A 31 -15.65 -12.08 12.33
CA LYS A 31 -14.95 -13.19 12.97
C LYS A 31 -14.83 -14.40 12.04
N LEU A 32 -15.88 -14.72 11.29
CA LEU A 32 -15.89 -15.78 10.30
C LEU A 32 -14.93 -15.48 9.14
N PHE A 33 -14.91 -14.24 8.63
CA PHE A 33 -14.03 -13.86 7.54
C PHE A 33 -12.55 -13.91 7.92
N LEU A 34 -12.19 -13.36 9.09
CA LEU A 34 -10.80 -13.35 9.58
C LEU A 34 -10.27 -14.76 9.86
N GLY A 35 -11.16 -15.69 10.22
CA GLY A 35 -10.80 -17.04 10.62
C GLY A 35 -10.03 -17.09 11.95
N SER A 36 -9.43 -18.25 12.22
CA SER A 36 -8.50 -18.46 13.33
C SER A 36 -7.04 -18.36 12.85
N LYS A 37 -6.12 -18.37 13.80
CA LYS A 37 -4.70 -18.60 13.52
C LYS A 37 -4.50 -19.97 12.85
N ASN A 38 -3.49 -20.08 12.00
CA ASN A 38 -3.07 -21.32 11.36
C ASN A 38 -1.62 -21.66 11.73
N GLU A 39 -1.42 -22.79 12.41
CA GLU A 39 -0.10 -23.19 12.94
C GLU A 39 0.92 -23.49 11.83
N ASP A 40 0.50 -24.01 10.68
CA ASP A 40 1.42 -24.25 9.54
C ASP A 40 1.94 -22.92 8.98
N ASN A 41 1.05 -21.93 8.82
CA ASN A 41 1.43 -20.59 8.41
C ASN A 41 2.38 -19.95 9.42
N ILE A 42 2.05 -20.02 10.72
CA ILE A 42 2.86 -19.45 11.80
C ILE A 42 4.25 -20.10 11.86
N SER A 43 4.33 -21.42 11.74
CA SER A 43 5.59 -22.18 11.72
C SER A 43 6.48 -21.78 10.54
N TYR A 44 5.89 -21.61 9.36
CA TYR A 44 6.60 -21.10 8.19
C TYR A 44 7.06 -19.64 8.38
N LEU A 45 6.15 -18.75 8.78
CA LEU A 45 6.42 -17.31 8.90
C LEU A 45 7.45 -17.00 9.99
N THR A 46 7.49 -17.78 11.08
CA THR A 46 8.49 -17.63 12.14
C THR A 46 9.92 -17.70 11.59
N LYS A 47 10.14 -18.51 10.55
CA LYS A 47 11.45 -18.69 9.88
C LYS A 47 11.69 -17.71 8.73
N ASN A 48 10.65 -17.01 8.28
CA ASN A 48 10.65 -16.18 7.07
C ASN A 48 10.18 -14.74 7.37
N LYS A 49 10.60 -14.20 8.52
CA LYS A 49 10.28 -12.84 8.95
C LYS A 49 11.49 -12.12 9.49
N THR A 50 11.50 -10.80 9.36
CA THR A 50 12.44 -9.91 10.04
C THR A 50 11.71 -8.66 10.50
N GLU A 51 12.10 -8.14 11.66
CA GLU A 51 11.66 -6.82 12.11
C GLU A 51 12.44 -5.76 11.34
N ILE A 52 11.78 -4.67 10.97
CA ILE A 52 12.39 -3.47 10.37
C ILE A 52 12.49 -2.44 11.47
N THR A 53 13.73 -2.14 11.86
CA THR A 53 14.03 -1.09 12.84
C THR A 53 14.41 0.18 12.10
N ASP A 54 15.69 0.49 12.00
CA ASP A 54 16.18 1.73 11.38
C ASP A 54 16.42 1.58 9.87
N SER A 55 16.53 0.34 9.37
CA SER A 55 16.74 0.07 7.94
C SER A 55 16.26 -1.32 7.56
N ILE A 56 16.08 -1.54 6.25
CA ILE A 56 15.75 -2.85 5.69
C ILE A 56 16.96 -3.79 5.76
N ASN A 57 16.78 -4.95 6.40
CA ASN A 57 17.76 -6.03 6.41
C ASN A 57 17.67 -6.87 5.12
N SER A 58 18.82 -7.30 4.58
CA SER A 58 18.89 -8.17 3.40
C SER A 58 18.59 -9.65 3.65
N GLU A 59 18.45 -10.10 4.90
CA GLU A 59 18.29 -11.52 5.28
C GLU A 59 17.20 -12.29 4.51
N LEU A 60 16.09 -11.62 4.17
CA LEU A 60 14.99 -12.28 3.46
C LEU A 60 15.09 -12.20 1.93
N PHE A 61 16.06 -11.48 1.39
CA PHE A 61 16.21 -11.28 -0.05
C PHE A 61 17.29 -12.20 -0.63
N ASP A 62 16.87 -13.10 -1.52
CA ASP A 62 17.76 -14.03 -2.21
C ASP A 62 18.20 -13.49 -3.57
N GLU A 63 19.05 -14.24 -4.28
CA GLU A 63 19.50 -13.86 -5.61
C GLU A 63 18.34 -13.72 -6.61
N ASP A 64 17.25 -14.47 -6.42
CA ASP A 64 16.11 -14.40 -7.32
C ASP A 64 15.38 -13.07 -7.18
N PHE A 65 15.22 -12.57 -5.95
CA PHE A 65 14.74 -11.22 -5.66
C PHE A 65 15.55 -10.15 -6.42
N TYR A 66 16.88 -10.24 -6.38
CA TYR A 66 17.74 -9.25 -7.02
C TYR A 66 17.73 -9.33 -8.55
N LYS A 67 17.21 -10.40 -9.16
CA LYS A 67 16.99 -10.47 -10.62
C LYS A 67 15.80 -9.63 -11.09
N SER A 68 14.91 -9.21 -10.20
CA SER A 68 13.75 -8.40 -10.59
C SER A 68 14.18 -7.06 -11.19
N GLN A 69 13.48 -6.67 -12.24
CA GLN A 69 13.65 -5.38 -12.89
C GLN A 69 12.81 -4.31 -12.20
N VAL A 70 11.62 -4.67 -11.72
CA VAL A 70 10.70 -3.76 -11.05
C VAL A 70 10.37 -4.26 -9.65
N PHE A 71 10.44 -3.37 -8.68
CA PHE A 71 10.04 -3.59 -7.29
C PHE A 71 8.85 -2.66 -6.97
N LEU A 72 7.74 -3.19 -6.48
CA LEU A 72 6.53 -2.41 -6.19
C LEU A 72 6.14 -2.57 -4.73
N LEU A 73 5.93 -1.46 -4.01
CA LEU A 73 5.28 -1.48 -2.71
C LEU A 73 3.82 -1.03 -2.87
N GLY A 74 2.89 -1.93 -2.58
CA GLY A 74 1.45 -1.65 -2.56
C GLY A 74 0.96 -1.32 -1.15
N GLU A 75 0.25 -0.21 -0.98
CA GLU A 75 -0.18 0.26 0.33
C GLU A 75 -1.64 0.76 0.36
N ILE A 76 -2.25 0.78 1.54
CA ILE A 76 -3.49 1.52 1.79
C ILE A 76 -3.08 2.91 2.27
N HIS A 77 -3.47 3.96 1.55
CA HIS A 77 -3.08 5.34 1.85
C HIS A 77 -3.45 5.78 3.27
N GLY A 78 -2.72 6.75 3.82
CA GLY A 78 -3.10 7.46 5.05
C GLY A 78 -2.27 7.13 6.30
N TYR A 79 -1.32 6.20 6.23
CA TYR A 79 -0.49 5.80 7.38
C TYR A 79 0.94 6.33 7.25
N ALA A 80 1.46 6.94 8.32
CA ALA A 80 2.79 7.52 8.38
C ALA A 80 3.91 6.51 8.10
N ASP A 81 3.78 5.28 8.63
CA ASP A 81 4.80 4.26 8.45
C ASP A 81 4.93 3.79 6.99
N ASN A 82 3.92 4.00 6.12
CA ASN A 82 4.08 3.74 4.69
C ASN A 82 5.09 4.70 4.05
N GLN A 83 5.14 5.98 4.46
CA GLN A 83 6.13 6.95 3.95
C GLN A 83 7.54 6.60 4.44
N ARG A 84 7.66 6.21 5.71
CA ARG A 84 8.92 5.71 6.28
C ARG A 84 9.40 4.46 5.54
N LEU A 85 8.53 3.46 5.40
CA LEU A 85 8.84 2.20 4.74
C LEU A 85 9.27 2.40 3.28
N ASP A 86 8.56 3.26 2.56
CA ASP A 86 8.89 3.59 1.17
C ASP A 86 10.30 4.16 1.01
N LYS A 87 10.66 5.13 1.88
CA LYS A 87 12.02 5.68 1.95
C LYS A 87 13.07 4.61 2.22
N GLU A 88 12.84 3.78 3.23
CA GLU A 88 13.81 2.77 3.65
C GLU A 88 14.02 1.70 2.58
N LEU A 89 12.95 1.28 1.88
CA LEU A 89 13.07 0.39 0.73
C LEU A 89 13.84 1.03 -0.43
N LEU A 90 13.57 2.30 -0.75
CA LEU A 90 14.29 3.02 -1.80
C LEU A 90 15.79 3.11 -1.46
N PHE A 91 16.13 3.50 -0.24
CA PHE A 91 17.53 3.57 0.21
C PHE A 91 18.20 2.20 0.18
N PHE A 92 17.52 1.16 0.63
CA PHE A 92 18.01 -0.20 0.59
C PHE A 92 18.28 -0.67 -0.85
N LEU A 93 17.30 -0.51 -1.75
CA LEU A 93 17.40 -0.95 -3.15
C LEU A 93 18.43 -0.13 -3.93
N ASN A 94 18.57 1.15 -3.64
CA ASN A 94 19.64 1.98 -4.21
C ASN A 94 21.02 1.45 -3.80
N LYS A 95 21.24 1.17 -2.51
CA LYS A 95 22.51 0.66 -1.97
C LYS A 95 22.84 -0.77 -2.44
N LYS A 96 21.85 -1.66 -2.48
CA LYS A 96 22.06 -3.10 -2.72
C LYS A 96 21.90 -3.53 -4.16
N ALA A 97 21.07 -2.84 -4.93
CA ALA A 97 20.71 -3.24 -6.29
C ALA A 97 20.92 -2.11 -7.32
N GLY A 98 21.47 -0.96 -6.93
CA GLY A 98 21.71 0.16 -7.83
C GLY A 98 20.43 0.81 -8.36
N VAL A 99 19.28 0.60 -7.69
CA VAL A 99 18.01 1.20 -8.11
C VAL A 99 18.11 2.72 -7.99
N LYS A 100 17.99 3.41 -9.11
CA LYS A 100 18.05 4.88 -9.20
C LYS A 100 16.84 5.50 -9.88
N TYR A 101 15.90 4.68 -10.36
CA TYR A 101 14.65 5.16 -10.95
C TYR A 101 13.46 4.83 -10.05
N TYR A 102 12.87 5.88 -9.47
CA TYR A 102 11.64 5.77 -8.68
C TYR A 102 10.44 5.98 -9.60
N ILE A 103 9.66 4.94 -9.87
CA ILE A 103 8.41 5.05 -10.64
C ILE A 103 7.27 5.44 -9.69
N ALA A 104 6.59 6.53 -9.99
CA ALA A 104 5.67 7.17 -9.07
C ALA A 104 4.22 7.11 -9.55
N GLU A 105 3.31 6.89 -8.60
CA GLU A 105 1.86 7.09 -8.75
C GLU A 105 1.50 8.59 -8.82
N MET A 106 2.14 9.31 -9.73
CA MET A 106 1.89 10.71 -10.06
C MET A 106 2.11 10.92 -11.56
N ASP A 107 1.59 12.01 -12.10
CA ASP A 107 1.77 12.34 -13.51
C ASP A 107 3.21 12.81 -13.81
N SER A 108 3.55 12.82 -15.10
CA SER A 108 4.90 13.18 -15.55
C SER A 108 5.30 14.63 -15.28
N LEU A 109 4.35 15.58 -15.20
CA LEU A 109 4.62 16.99 -14.92
C LEU A 109 4.93 17.20 -13.44
N THR A 110 4.17 16.56 -12.55
CA THR A 110 4.44 16.57 -11.11
C THR A 110 5.79 15.92 -10.81
N ALA A 111 6.10 14.77 -11.43
CA ALA A 111 7.40 14.13 -11.31
C ALA A 111 8.55 15.01 -11.84
N LYS A 112 8.33 15.78 -12.91
CA LYS A 112 9.31 16.74 -13.43
C LYS A 112 9.63 17.82 -12.40
N LYS A 113 8.62 18.39 -11.73
CA LYS A 113 8.81 19.38 -10.65
C LYS A 113 9.60 18.80 -9.48
N LEU A 114 9.27 17.56 -9.07
CA LEU A 114 9.99 16.88 -8.01
C LEU A 114 11.47 16.62 -8.36
N ASN A 115 11.76 16.25 -9.61
CA ASN A 115 13.14 16.11 -10.06
C ASN A 115 13.91 17.43 -10.09
N VAL A 116 13.25 18.57 -10.36
CA VAL A 116 13.89 19.89 -10.26
C VAL A 116 14.32 20.15 -8.82
N PHE A 117 13.48 19.83 -7.84
CA PHE A 117 13.84 19.89 -6.43
C PHE A 117 15.03 18.95 -6.12
N LEU A 118 14.94 17.66 -6.47
CA LEU A 118 15.97 16.66 -6.16
C LEU A 118 17.35 16.91 -6.79
N LYS A 119 17.41 17.66 -7.89
CA LYS A 119 18.65 17.97 -8.63
C LYS A 119 19.21 19.36 -8.35
N SER A 120 18.46 20.19 -7.61
CA SER A 120 18.90 21.53 -7.26
C SER A 120 20.13 21.46 -6.35
N ASP A 121 21.03 22.45 -6.47
CA ASP A 121 22.15 22.61 -5.53
C ASP A 121 21.67 23.15 -4.18
N THR A 122 20.52 23.83 -4.17
CA THR A 122 19.86 24.35 -2.97
C THR A 122 18.55 23.59 -2.70
N LYS A 123 18.31 23.26 -1.43
CA LYS A 123 17.09 22.57 -1.00
C LYS A 123 15.91 23.57 -0.97
N ASP A 124 15.23 23.70 -2.11
CA ASP A 124 14.07 24.58 -2.28
C ASP A 124 12.79 23.89 -1.79
N GLU A 125 12.55 23.99 -0.49
CA GLU A 125 11.36 23.43 0.16
C GLU A 125 10.03 24.00 -0.35
N THR A 126 10.04 25.20 -0.96
CA THR A 126 8.82 25.78 -1.55
C THR A 126 8.37 24.97 -2.76
N LYS A 127 9.31 24.58 -3.63
CA LYS A 127 9.01 23.68 -4.76
C LYS A 127 8.53 22.31 -4.32
N LEU A 128 9.12 21.77 -3.25
CA LEU A 128 8.66 20.50 -2.71
C LEU A 128 7.23 20.63 -2.17
N LYS A 129 6.92 21.71 -1.45
CA LYS A 129 5.57 21.98 -0.94
C LYS A 129 4.54 22.04 -2.08
N GLU A 130 4.87 22.66 -3.22
CA GLU A 130 4.00 22.65 -4.40
C GLU A 130 3.72 21.23 -4.93
N VAL A 131 4.73 20.36 -4.95
CA VAL A 131 4.57 18.95 -5.37
C VAL A 131 3.62 18.21 -4.41
N VAL A 132 3.83 18.37 -3.10
CA VAL A 132 3.00 17.70 -2.08
C VAL A 132 1.55 18.17 -2.17
N VAL A 133 1.32 19.47 -2.32
CA VAL A 133 -0.03 20.04 -2.49
C VAL A 133 -0.69 19.54 -3.78
N ALA A 134 0.06 19.40 -4.88
CA ALA A 134 -0.50 18.89 -6.13
C ALA A 134 -1.01 17.44 -6.02
N ILE A 135 -0.35 16.60 -5.22
CA ILE A 135 -0.76 15.20 -4.99
C ILE A 135 -2.15 15.09 -4.35
N ASN A 136 -2.57 16.11 -3.58
CA ASN A 136 -3.91 16.19 -2.99
C ASN A 136 -5.04 16.07 -4.03
N GLN A 137 -4.80 16.46 -5.29
CA GLN A 137 -5.82 16.39 -6.34
C GLN A 137 -6.26 14.94 -6.65
N ARG A 138 -5.38 13.96 -6.42
CA ARG A 138 -5.67 12.56 -6.75
C ARG A 138 -5.62 11.64 -5.54
N ILE A 139 -4.68 11.86 -4.64
CA ILE A 139 -4.49 11.04 -3.45
C ILE A 139 -4.46 11.96 -2.22
N PRO A 140 -5.61 12.54 -1.83
CA PRO A 140 -5.70 13.44 -0.67
C PRO A 140 -5.03 12.90 0.59
N GLN A 141 -5.19 11.59 0.84
CA GLN A 141 -4.63 10.89 1.99
C GLN A 141 -3.10 10.91 2.02
N GLN A 142 -2.41 11.14 0.90
CA GLN A 142 -0.95 11.21 0.85
C GLN A 142 -0.38 12.62 0.97
N SER A 143 -1.15 13.67 0.66
CA SER A 143 -0.71 15.06 0.75
C SER A 143 -0.52 15.48 2.21
N SER A 144 0.68 15.27 2.74
CA SER A 144 0.95 15.25 4.18
C SER A 144 2.32 15.81 4.53
N GLN A 145 2.53 16.09 5.81
CA GLN A 145 3.85 16.47 6.34
C GLN A 145 4.86 15.33 6.14
N GLU A 146 4.48 14.08 6.36
CA GLU A 146 5.41 12.95 6.27
C GLU A 146 5.83 12.68 4.80
N LEU A 147 4.97 12.96 3.82
CA LEU A 147 5.37 12.93 2.41
C LEU A 147 6.39 14.04 2.08
N PHE A 148 6.21 15.24 2.64
CA PHE A 148 7.15 16.35 2.53
C PHE A 148 8.50 16.00 3.18
N ASP A 149 8.48 15.50 4.41
CA ASP A 149 9.68 15.12 5.15
C ASP A 149 10.43 14.00 4.44
N LYS A 150 9.72 12.97 3.94
CA LYS A 150 10.29 11.89 3.13
C LYS A 150 11.11 12.42 1.96
N TRP A 151 10.54 13.31 1.16
CA TRP A 151 11.23 13.82 -0.03
C TRP A 151 12.37 14.77 0.32
N ASN A 152 12.31 15.49 1.44
CA ASN A 152 13.45 16.23 1.97
C ASN A 152 14.61 15.31 2.37
N GLU A 153 14.33 14.20 3.03
CA GLU A 153 15.35 13.20 3.37
C GLU A 153 15.92 12.53 2.11
N ILE A 154 15.08 12.23 1.12
CA ILE A 154 15.54 11.70 -0.17
C ILE A 154 16.42 12.71 -0.89
N TYR A 155 16.12 14.02 -0.83
CA TYR A 155 17.02 15.06 -1.34
C TYR A 155 18.40 14.96 -0.66
N ASP A 156 18.45 14.94 0.68
CA ASP A 156 19.71 14.89 1.42
C ASP A 156 20.53 13.64 1.11
N TYR A 157 19.84 12.52 0.94
CA TYR A 157 20.46 11.29 0.49
C TYR A 157 21.01 11.45 -0.93
N ASN A 158 20.22 12.00 -1.85
CA ASN A 158 20.58 12.17 -3.26
C ASN A 158 21.80 13.07 -3.47
N GLN A 159 21.98 14.11 -2.65
CA GLN A 159 23.15 15.00 -2.71
C GLN A 159 24.46 14.30 -2.31
N LYS A 160 24.38 13.21 -1.55
CA LYS A 160 25.55 12.43 -1.12
C LYS A 160 25.93 11.31 -2.09
N LEU A 161 25.07 11.03 -3.08
CA LEU A 161 25.31 9.98 -4.06
C LEU A 161 26.23 10.46 -5.19
N SER A 162 27.00 9.51 -5.73
CA SER A 162 27.63 9.73 -7.04
C SER A 162 26.56 9.93 -8.11
N ASP A 163 26.88 10.69 -9.16
CA ASP A 163 25.93 10.99 -10.24
C ASP A 163 25.32 9.73 -10.88
N SER A 164 26.08 8.62 -10.90
CA SER A 164 25.63 7.33 -11.45
C SER A 164 24.52 6.65 -10.65
N LEU A 165 24.32 7.04 -9.37
CA LEU A 165 23.35 6.44 -8.45
C LEU A 165 22.25 7.41 -8.01
N LYS A 166 22.33 8.68 -8.43
CA LYS A 166 21.33 9.69 -8.08
C LYS A 166 19.93 9.26 -8.50
N ILE A 167 19.01 9.33 -7.55
CA ILE A 167 17.61 8.98 -7.69
C ILE A 167 16.94 9.99 -8.64
N THR A 168 16.21 9.45 -9.62
CA THR A 168 15.37 10.19 -10.55
C THR A 168 13.95 9.63 -10.47
N VAL A 169 12.97 10.53 -10.35
CA VAL A 169 11.55 10.17 -10.28
C VAL A 169 10.94 10.12 -11.68
N ILE A 170 10.13 9.11 -11.97
CA ILE A 170 9.40 8.95 -13.22
C ILE A 170 7.91 8.86 -12.89
N GLY A 171 7.16 9.90 -13.23
CA GLY A 171 5.70 9.90 -13.12
C GLY A 171 5.09 9.08 -14.25
N ILE A 172 4.42 7.99 -13.93
CA ILE A 172 3.80 7.09 -14.91
C ILE A 172 2.27 7.17 -14.89
N ASP A 173 1.68 7.87 -13.92
CA ASP A 173 0.22 8.00 -13.84
C ASP A 173 -0.34 8.93 -14.94
N LYS A 174 -1.66 8.91 -15.09
CA LYS A 174 -2.39 9.86 -15.93
C LYS A 174 -2.13 11.30 -15.49
N ASN A 175 -2.27 12.25 -16.40
CA ASN A 175 -2.35 13.66 -15.99
C ASN A 175 -3.63 13.91 -15.16
N PHE A 176 -3.66 14.96 -14.34
CA PHE A 176 -4.83 15.30 -13.51
C PHE A 176 -6.06 15.71 -14.32
N ASP A 177 -5.84 16.27 -15.51
CA ASP A 177 -6.85 16.70 -16.47
C ASP A 177 -7.25 15.63 -17.50
N ASP A 178 -6.70 14.41 -17.40
CA ASP A 178 -7.02 13.31 -18.31
C ASP A 178 -8.44 12.78 -18.06
N VAL A 179 -9.36 13.09 -18.99
CA VAL A 179 -10.77 12.66 -18.99
C VAL A 179 -11.00 11.36 -19.78
N SER A 180 -9.95 10.68 -20.24
CA SER A 180 -10.08 9.44 -21.03
C SER A 180 -10.64 8.29 -20.20
N LYS A 181 -11.47 7.46 -20.84
CA LYS A 181 -12.07 6.25 -20.23
C LYS A 181 -11.10 5.06 -20.14
N VAL A 182 -9.86 5.20 -20.62
CA VAL A 182 -8.84 4.14 -20.52
C VAL A 182 -8.53 3.88 -19.05
N SER A 183 -8.35 2.63 -18.63
CA SER A 183 -8.02 2.34 -17.23
C SER A 183 -6.68 2.99 -16.83
N ARG A 184 -6.61 3.48 -15.60
CA ARG A 184 -5.42 4.12 -15.03
C ARG A 184 -4.19 3.20 -15.11
N ASP A 185 -4.34 1.94 -14.72
CA ASP A 185 -3.30 0.92 -14.81
C ASP A 185 -2.79 0.65 -16.23
N SER A 186 -3.67 0.67 -17.23
CA SER A 186 -3.24 0.53 -18.63
C SER A 186 -2.39 1.71 -19.06
N VAL A 187 -2.77 2.93 -18.66
CA VAL A 187 -1.98 4.12 -18.94
C VAL A 187 -0.64 4.07 -18.22
N MET A 188 -0.60 3.66 -16.95
CA MET A 188 0.66 3.46 -16.21
C MET A 188 1.60 2.50 -16.93
N LEU A 189 1.09 1.37 -17.42
CA LEU A 189 1.89 0.40 -18.18
C LEU A 189 2.44 1.00 -19.49
N VAL A 190 1.60 1.70 -20.25
CA VAL A 190 2.00 2.34 -21.50
C VAL A 190 3.04 3.43 -21.25
N ASN A 191 2.81 4.30 -20.26
CA ASN A 191 3.73 5.37 -19.88
C ASN A 191 5.08 4.80 -19.44
N PHE A 192 5.07 3.77 -18.59
CA PHE A 192 6.28 3.08 -18.16
C PHE A 192 7.11 2.56 -19.34
N LYS A 193 6.48 1.80 -20.25
CA LYS A 193 7.15 1.26 -21.45
C LYS A 193 7.69 2.37 -22.37
N ASN A 194 6.92 3.42 -22.57
CA ASN A 194 7.29 4.54 -23.42
C ASN A 194 8.50 5.30 -22.85
N VAL A 195 8.50 5.58 -21.53
CA VAL A 195 9.59 6.28 -20.88
C VAL A 195 10.88 5.46 -20.92
N ILE A 196 10.81 4.16 -20.60
CA ILE A 196 11.97 3.27 -20.63
C ILE A 196 12.61 3.25 -22.02
N LYS A 197 11.80 3.06 -23.07
CA LYS A 197 12.30 3.06 -24.44
C LYS A 197 12.90 4.41 -24.84
N LYS A 198 12.21 5.51 -24.50
CA LYS A 198 12.66 6.87 -24.86
C LYS A 198 13.98 7.24 -24.16
N MET A 199 14.14 6.82 -22.91
CA MET A 199 15.32 7.13 -22.08
C MET A 199 16.40 6.05 -22.14
N LYS A 200 16.19 4.96 -22.89
CA LYS A 200 17.10 3.81 -23.04
C LYS A 200 17.41 3.13 -21.69
N LEU A 201 16.37 2.86 -20.90
CA LEU A 201 16.47 2.31 -19.54
C LEU A 201 16.12 0.82 -19.46
N GLU A 202 16.20 0.09 -20.58
CA GLU A 202 15.74 -1.32 -20.66
C GLU A 202 16.53 -2.25 -19.74
N ASN A 203 17.76 -1.90 -19.39
CA ASN A 203 18.64 -2.67 -18.50
C ASN A 203 18.67 -2.15 -17.06
N GLU A 204 17.87 -1.13 -16.75
CA GLU A 204 17.84 -0.50 -15.44
C GLU A 204 16.77 -1.13 -14.53
N LYS A 205 16.90 -0.89 -13.22
CA LYS A 205 15.95 -1.35 -12.20
C LYS A 205 15.12 -0.20 -11.65
N PHE A 206 13.88 -0.50 -11.28
CA PHE A 206 12.87 0.47 -10.87
C PHE A 206 12.24 0.08 -9.54
N TYR A 207 11.93 1.09 -8.72
CA TYR A 207 11.14 0.91 -7.49
C TYR A 207 10.02 1.94 -7.40
N GLY A 208 8.91 1.63 -6.75
CA GLY A 208 7.89 2.64 -6.47
C GLY A 208 6.83 2.22 -5.47
N LEU A 209 6.26 3.21 -4.78
CA LEU A 209 5.08 3.11 -3.94
C LEU A 209 3.80 3.37 -4.76
N PHE A 210 2.81 2.50 -4.59
CA PHE A 210 1.51 2.61 -5.22
C PHE A 210 0.39 2.21 -4.25
N GLY A 211 -0.84 2.65 -4.53
CA GLY A 211 -2.03 2.08 -3.95
C GLY A 211 -2.07 0.56 -4.14
N TYR A 212 -2.48 -0.15 -3.09
CA TYR A 212 -2.39 -1.61 -2.94
C TYR A 212 -2.77 -2.39 -4.20
N PHE A 213 -3.87 -2.01 -4.85
CA PHE A 213 -4.40 -2.71 -6.03
C PHE A 213 -3.43 -2.70 -7.22
N HIS A 214 -2.71 -1.60 -7.44
CA HIS A 214 -1.79 -1.43 -8.57
C HIS A 214 -0.59 -2.40 -8.52
N ALA A 215 -0.22 -2.85 -7.31
CA ALA A 215 0.92 -3.74 -7.06
C ALA A 215 0.60 -5.24 -7.23
N LEU A 216 -0.67 -5.62 -7.43
CA LEU A 216 -1.07 -7.03 -7.55
C LEU A 216 -0.68 -7.63 -8.90
N GLN A 217 0.14 -8.67 -8.93
CA GLN A 217 0.69 -9.22 -10.17
C GLN A 217 -0.26 -10.13 -10.97
N ASN A 218 -1.50 -10.33 -10.51
CA ASN A 218 -2.50 -11.11 -11.21
C ASN A 218 -3.88 -10.45 -11.12
N LYS A 219 -4.76 -10.80 -12.04
CA LYS A 219 -6.17 -10.35 -12.03
C LYS A 219 -6.88 -10.95 -10.83
N THR A 220 -7.66 -10.13 -10.14
CA THR A 220 -8.65 -10.60 -9.17
C THR A 220 -9.91 -11.06 -9.91
N GLU A 221 -10.90 -11.57 -9.17
CA GLU A 221 -12.17 -12.06 -9.72
C GLU A 221 -12.91 -10.98 -10.54
N ASN A 222 -12.72 -9.69 -10.24
CA ASN A 222 -13.31 -8.58 -10.99
C ASN A 222 -12.74 -8.43 -12.42
N GLY A 223 -11.70 -9.18 -12.77
CA GLY A 223 -11.10 -9.24 -14.11
C GLY A 223 -10.27 -8.01 -14.51
N LYS A 224 -10.18 -6.98 -13.66
CA LYS A 224 -9.45 -5.73 -13.94
C LYS A 224 -7.95 -6.00 -13.96
N GLU A 225 -7.28 -5.45 -14.96
CA GLU A 225 -5.82 -5.46 -15.03
C GLU A 225 -5.23 -4.36 -14.18
N THR A 226 -4.19 -4.73 -13.45
CA THR A 226 -3.35 -3.85 -12.65
C THR A 226 -2.04 -3.58 -13.37
N PHE A 227 -1.35 -2.52 -12.97
CA PHE A 227 -0.03 -2.18 -13.48
C PHE A 227 0.95 -3.35 -13.32
N ALA A 228 1.02 -3.94 -12.13
CA ALA A 228 1.89 -5.08 -11.85
C ALA A 228 1.56 -6.33 -12.68
N SER A 229 0.27 -6.64 -12.89
CA SER A 229 -0.14 -7.75 -13.75
C SER A 229 0.24 -7.50 -15.22
N GLY A 230 0.16 -6.25 -15.67
CA GLY A 230 0.59 -5.82 -17.00
C GLY A 230 2.10 -5.96 -17.21
N LEU A 231 2.90 -5.62 -16.19
CA LEU A 231 4.35 -5.84 -16.21
C LEU A 231 4.68 -7.33 -16.35
N LYS A 232 4.09 -8.18 -15.50
CA LYS A 232 4.32 -9.64 -15.52
C LYS A 232 3.96 -10.26 -16.87
N LYS A 233 2.81 -9.89 -17.45
CA LYS A 233 2.41 -10.31 -18.81
C LYS A 233 3.35 -9.85 -19.91
N SER A 234 4.04 -8.74 -19.70
CA SER A 234 5.02 -8.19 -20.65
C SER A 234 6.40 -8.84 -20.51
N GLY A 235 6.54 -9.88 -19.68
CA GLY A 235 7.82 -10.56 -19.44
C GLY A 235 8.77 -9.78 -18.52
N ILE A 236 8.32 -8.70 -17.89
CA ILE A 236 9.13 -7.91 -16.96
C ILE A 236 9.08 -8.60 -15.60
N LYS A 237 10.25 -8.99 -15.10
CA LYS A 237 10.35 -9.62 -13.79
C LYS A 237 10.06 -8.58 -12.70
N THR A 238 8.99 -8.81 -11.94
CA THR A 238 8.49 -7.89 -10.93
C THR A 238 8.44 -8.59 -9.57
N THR A 239 8.95 -7.92 -8.54
CA THR A 239 8.69 -8.30 -7.14
C THR A 239 7.71 -7.31 -6.54
N SER A 240 6.62 -7.81 -5.96
CA SER A 240 5.65 -6.99 -5.25
C SER A 240 5.71 -7.23 -3.75
N PHE A 241 5.75 -6.13 -3.01
CA PHE A 241 5.50 -6.02 -1.59
C PHE A 241 4.10 -5.45 -1.39
N VAL A 242 3.42 -5.84 -0.32
CA VAL A 242 2.21 -5.15 0.14
C VAL A 242 2.34 -4.79 1.62
N SER A 243 1.71 -3.71 2.05
CA SER A 243 1.60 -3.34 3.47
C SER A 243 0.18 -3.52 4.01
N TYR A 244 0.09 -4.02 5.24
CA TYR A 244 -1.12 -4.03 6.05
C TYR A 244 -0.86 -3.35 7.38
N THR A 245 -1.93 -2.87 8.01
CA THR A 245 -1.90 -2.15 9.28
C THR A 245 -2.74 -2.85 10.32
N ILE A 246 -2.27 -2.85 11.58
CA ILE A 246 -3.02 -3.30 12.75
C ILE A 246 -2.80 -2.31 13.89
N ASP A 247 -3.82 -2.08 14.70
CA ASP A 247 -3.80 -1.16 15.85
C ASP A 247 -3.28 0.25 15.46
N SER A 248 -3.56 0.69 14.22
CA SER A 248 -2.99 1.90 13.61
C SER A 248 -4.06 2.96 13.29
N GLU A 249 -3.62 4.20 13.13
CA GLU A 249 -4.45 5.34 12.77
C GLU A 249 -4.22 5.71 11.29
N MET A 250 -5.29 5.97 10.55
CA MET A 250 -5.28 6.39 9.15
C MET A 250 -5.71 7.85 9.04
N TYR A 251 -5.01 8.62 8.22
CA TYR A 251 -5.41 9.96 7.82
C TYR A 251 -6.56 9.89 6.83
N LEU A 252 -7.69 10.47 7.21
CA LEU A 252 -8.85 10.65 6.36
C LEU A 252 -9.11 12.15 6.24
N PRO A 253 -8.63 12.83 5.19
CA PRO A 253 -8.92 14.24 4.97
C PRO A 253 -10.42 14.44 4.72
N LYS A 254 -10.93 15.62 5.10
CA LYS A 254 -12.33 15.99 4.86
C LYS A 254 -12.68 15.83 3.39
N ASN A 255 -13.72 15.07 3.13
CA ASN A 255 -14.23 14.80 1.79
C ASN A 255 -15.76 14.64 1.83
N PRO A 256 -16.46 14.85 0.71
CA PRO A 256 -17.92 14.74 0.68
C PRO A 256 -18.44 13.29 0.76
N GLN A 257 -17.58 12.28 0.62
CA GLN A 257 -17.97 10.88 0.51
C GLN A 257 -18.07 10.19 1.88
N PHE A 258 -17.24 10.58 2.85
CA PHE A 258 -17.13 9.90 4.14
C PHE A 258 -17.22 10.87 5.34
N PRO A 259 -17.96 10.51 6.40
CA PRO A 259 -17.93 11.26 7.65
C PRO A 259 -16.51 11.24 8.21
N THR A 260 -15.94 12.43 8.34
CA THR A 260 -14.54 12.62 8.73
C THR A 260 -14.50 13.30 10.10
N PRO A 261 -13.79 12.74 11.10
CA PRO A 261 -13.59 13.39 12.40
C PRO A 261 -12.89 14.74 12.29
N GLU A 262 -13.01 15.58 13.32
CA GLU A 262 -12.41 16.92 13.32
C GLU A 262 -10.88 16.91 13.20
N ASP A 263 -10.24 15.92 13.83
CA ASP A 263 -8.79 15.69 13.76
C ASP A 263 -8.35 14.92 12.52
N GLU A 264 -9.29 14.50 11.66
CA GLU A 264 -9.08 13.76 10.41
C GLU A 264 -8.36 12.41 10.58
N LYS A 265 -8.52 11.79 11.76
CA LYS A 265 -7.91 10.48 12.07
C LYS A 265 -8.97 9.43 12.35
N ILE A 266 -8.74 8.22 11.84
CA ILE A 266 -9.62 7.06 12.07
C ILE A 266 -8.81 5.79 12.31
N ASP A 267 -9.34 4.87 13.10
CA ASP A 267 -8.68 3.60 13.45
C ASP A 267 -9.45 2.37 12.96
N TRP A 268 -10.58 2.57 12.27
CA TRP A 268 -11.45 1.48 11.87
C TRP A 268 -11.12 0.83 10.51
N VAL A 269 -10.04 1.31 9.88
CA VAL A 269 -9.39 0.68 8.73
C VAL A 269 -8.11 0.05 9.23
N ASN A 270 -8.20 -1.16 9.75
CA ASN A 270 -7.03 -2.01 9.98
C ASN A 270 -7.34 -3.36 9.37
N ALA A 271 -6.31 -4.15 9.07
CA ALA A 271 -6.46 -5.44 8.41
C ALA A 271 -7.22 -6.48 9.27
N ASP A 272 -7.39 -6.23 10.57
CA ASP A 272 -8.20 -7.03 11.49
C ASP A 272 -9.52 -6.36 11.92
N GLY A 273 -9.90 -5.23 11.33
CA GLY A 273 -11.26 -4.69 11.43
C GLY A 273 -11.38 -3.20 11.72
N PRO A 274 -12.63 -2.78 12.02
CA PRO A 274 -13.88 -3.45 11.68
C PRO A 274 -14.35 -3.23 10.22
N LEU A 275 -13.84 -2.20 9.51
CA LEU A 275 -14.31 -1.86 8.15
C LEU A 275 -13.37 -2.33 7.03
N GLN A 276 -12.17 -2.78 7.38
CA GLN A 276 -11.31 -3.54 6.49
C GLN A 276 -10.91 -4.85 7.17
N LEU A 277 -10.81 -5.94 6.40
CA LEU A 277 -10.47 -7.25 6.92
C LEU A 277 -9.59 -7.97 5.90
N VAL A 278 -8.55 -8.64 6.37
CA VAL A 278 -7.65 -9.45 5.55
C VAL A 278 -7.68 -10.87 6.09
N LYS A 279 -8.06 -11.85 5.27
CA LYS A 279 -8.13 -13.24 5.70
C LYS A 279 -6.73 -13.75 6.03
N GLY A 280 -6.54 -14.39 7.20
CA GLY A 280 -5.22 -14.88 7.64
C GLY A 280 -4.32 -13.83 8.28
N ILE A 281 -4.78 -12.58 8.48
CA ILE A 281 -3.99 -11.52 9.11
C ILE A 281 -3.55 -11.85 10.55
N LYS A 282 -4.31 -12.70 11.24
CA LYS A 282 -4.00 -13.10 12.63
C LYS A 282 -2.68 -13.83 12.75
N ASP A 283 -2.24 -14.53 11.70
CA ASP A 283 -0.95 -15.22 11.66
C ASP A 283 0.21 -14.20 11.73
N LEU A 284 0.06 -13.06 11.04
CA LEU A 284 1.06 -11.98 11.05
C LEU A 284 0.99 -11.19 12.37
N LYS A 285 -0.23 -10.95 12.91
CA LYS A 285 -0.42 -10.28 14.21
C LYS A 285 0.26 -11.04 15.35
N GLU A 286 0.18 -12.37 15.34
CA GLU A 286 0.84 -13.23 16.34
C GLU A 286 2.37 -13.05 16.34
N LEU A 287 2.96 -12.85 15.17
CA LEU A 287 4.41 -12.88 14.97
C LEU A 287 5.08 -11.50 14.92
N SER A 288 4.30 -10.44 15.16
CA SER A 288 4.73 -9.04 15.12
C SER A 288 4.51 -8.36 16.46
N LYS A 289 5.34 -7.35 16.77
CA LYS A 289 5.25 -6.58 18.01
C LYS A 289 4.50 -5.27 17.80
N PRO A 290 3.83 -4.72 18.82
CA PRO A 290 3.36 -3.34 18.81
C PRO A 290 4.50 -2.37 18.50
N ASN A 291 4.20 -1.24 17.85
CA ASN A 291 5.15 -0.19 17.45
C ASN A 291 6.33 -0.69 16.60
N ALA A 292 6.09 -1.69 15.75
CA ALA A 292 7.09 -2.26 14.87
C ALA A 292 6.54 -2.48 13.46
N ILE A 293 7.45 -2.44 12.49
CA ILE A 293 7.20 -2.90 11.12
C ILE A 293 7.84 -4.28 11.00
N THR A 294 7.08 -5.30 10.60
CA THR A 294 7.62 -6.66 10.37
C THR A 294 7.47 -7.03 8.91
N LEU A 295 8.56 -7.43 8.27
CA LEU A 295 8.57 -7.98 6.91
C LEU A 295 8.43 -9.51 6.99
N PHE A 296 7.55 -10.05 6.15
CA PHE A 296 7.36 -11.47 5.94
C PHE A 296 7.61 -11.82 4.47
N LYS A 297 8.43 -12.84 4.23
CA LYS A 297 8.58 -13.46 2.91
C LYS A 297 7.62 -14.62 2.77
N ILE A 298 6.75 -14.59 1.77
CA ILE A 298 5.67 -15.58 1.63
C ILE A 298 5.88 -16.53 0.43
N ASP A 299 6.98 -16.42 -0.30
CA ASP A 299 7.30 -17.24 -1.48
C ASP A 299 8.60 -18.03 -1.33
N ALA A 300 9.13 -18.19 -0.11
CA ALA A 300 10.26 -19.07 0.13
C ALA A 300 9.86 -20.55 -0.07
N PRO A 301 10.82 -21.47 -0.28
CA PRO A 301 10.54 -22.89 -0.46
C PRO A 301 9.62 -23.47 0.62
N ASN A 302 8.70 -24.34 0.20
CA ASN A 302 7.67 -24.96 1.06
C ASN A 302 6.65 -23.97 1.67
N SER A 303 6.49 -22.78 1.08
CA SER A 303 5.49 -21.82 1.54
C SER A 303 4.06 -22.38 1.46
N PRO A 304 3.25 -22.25 2.54
CA PRO A 304 1.83 -22.59 2.50
C PRO A 304 1.04 -21.65 1.57
N TYR A 305 1.60 -20.49 1.21
CA TYR A 305 0.99 -19.51 0.32
C TYR A 305 1.10 -19.87 -1.18
N PHE A 306 1.73 -21.00 -1.51
CA PHE A 306 1.63 -21.62 -2.85
C PHE A 306 0.33 -22.41 -3.06
N LYS A 307 -0.46 -22.61 -2.00
CA LYS A 307 -1.73 -23.35 -2.03
C LYS A 307 -2.84 -22.67 -1.23
N SER A 308 -2.62 -21.42 -0.83
CA SER A 308 -3.52 -20.64 0.01
C SER A 308 -3.81 -19.28 -0.61
N GLN A 309 -5.00 -18.78 -0.32
CA GLN A 309 -5.45 -17.43 -0.65
C GLN A 309 -5.49 -16.52 0.60
N HIS A 310 -4.86 -16.94 1.70
CA HIS A 310 -4.68 -16.09 2.87
C HIS A 310 -3.80 -14.88 2.52
N LEU A 311 -4.12 -13.73 3.08
CA LEU A 311 -3.52 -12.41 2.85
C LEU A 311 -4.03 -11.71 1.59
N ILE A 312 -4.20 -12.37 0.45
CA ILE A 312 -4.73 -11.70 -0.76
C ILE A 312 -6.24 -11.37 -0.66
N ASN A 313 -7.01 -12.13 0.12
CA ASN A 313 -8.45 -11.90 0.25
C ASN A 313 -8.74 -10.75 1.23
N VAL A 314 -9.17 -9.61 0.68
CA VAL A 314 -9.47 -8.37 1.44
C VAL A 314 -10.95 -8.04 1.33
N LYS A 315 -11.61 -7.89 2.47
CA LYS A 315 -12.97 -7.35 2.56
C LYS A 315 -12.91 -5.91 3.03
N SER A 316 -13.37 -4.98 2.20
CA SER A 316 -13.51 -3.57 2.53
C SER A 316 -14.98 -3.18 2.50
N ARG A 317 -15.43 -2.43 3.52
CA ARG A 317 -16.80 -1.94 3.63
C ARG A 317 -16.92 -0.43 3.46
N ILE A 318 -15.81 0.23 3.17
CA ILE A 318 -15.70 1.68 3.23
C ILE A 318 -14.86 2.22 2.07
N PHE A 319 -13.70 1.64 1.79
CA PHE A 319 -12.81 2.08 0.72
C PHE A 319 -12.68 1.04 -0.38
N GLY A 320 -12.99 1.42 -1.62
CA GLY A 320 -12.81 0.57 -2.78
C GLY A 320 -13.66 -0.70 -2.80
N GLU A 321 -13.30 -1.62 -3.70
CA GLU A 321 -13.96 -2.91 -3.86
C GLU A 321 -13.27 -3.98 -3.00
N ASN A 322 -14.00 -5.06 -2.70
CA ASN A 322 -13.39 -6.27 -2.13
C ASN A 322 -12.34 -6.83 -3.10
N ILE A 323 -11.25 -7.35 -2.54
CA ILE A 323 -10.20 -8.01 -3.30
C ILE A 323 -10.39 -9.49 -3.11
N VAL A 324 -10.96 -10.12 -4.14
CA VAL A 324 -11.17 -11.56 -4.17
C VAL A 324 -10.24 -12.14 -5.24
N PRO A 325 -9.27 -13.00 -4.88
CA PRO A 325 -8.38 -13.62 -5.86
C PRO A 325 -9.19 -14.53 -6.80
N LYS A 326 -8.73 -14.66 -8.05
CA LYS A 326 -9.31 -15.57 -9.02
C LYS A 326 -9.22 -17.03 -8.54
N GLU A 327 -10.23 -17.83 -8.83
CA GLU A 327 -10.21 -19.28 -8.59
C GLU A 327 -8.98 -19.93 -9.25
N GLY A 328 -8.37 -20.90 -8.55
CA GLY A 328 -7.17 -21.61 -8.99
C GLY A 328 -5.86 -20.80 -8.88
N THR A 329 -5.89 -19.60 -8.30
CA THR A 329 -4.69 -18.80 -8.00
C THR A 329 -4.44 -18.70 -6.49
N PHE A 330 -3.19 -18.42 -6.12
CA PHE A 330 -2.73 -18.37 -4.74
C PHE A 330 -2.06 -17.03 -4.44
N THR A 331 -1.88 -16.69 -3.16
CA THR A 331 -1.38 -15.37 -2.74
C THR A 331 -0.05 -14.99 -3.41
N THR A 332 0.85 -15.96 -3.57
CA THR A 332 2.15 -15.78 -4.22
C THR A 332 2.08 -15.42 -5.71
N ASP A 333 0.94 -15.63 -6.37
CA ASP A 333 0.69 -15.16 -7.74
C ASP A 333 0.52 -13.63 -7.82
N TYR A 334 0.19 -12.99 -6.69
CA TYR A 334 -0.14 -11.57 -6.60
C TYR A 334 1.00 -10.74 -5.99
N PHE A 335 1.68 -11.24 -4.96
CA PHE A 335 2.82 -10.58 -4.31
C PHE A 335 3.68 -11.59 -3.54
N GLN A 336 4.93 -11.22 -3.27
CA GLN A 336 5.94 -12.11 -2.69
C GLN A 336 6.28 -11.76 -1.23
N TYR A 337 6.05 -10.51 -0.85
CA TYR A 337 6.39 -10.00 0.48
C TYR A 337 5.23 -9.23 1.10
N VAL A 338 5.13 -9.30 2.42
CA VAL A 338 4.11 -8.58 3.20
C VAL A 338 4.79 -7.83 4.34
N PHE A 339 4.55 -6.53 4.43
CA PHE A 339 4.84 -5.74 5.61
C PHE A 339 3.61 -5.66 6.51
N LEU A 340 3.78 -5.89 7.80
CA LEU A 340 2.78 -5.57 8.81
C LEU A 340 3.27 -4.39 9.65
N LEU A 341 2.52 -3.31 9.61
CA LEU A 341 2.75 -2.07 10.33
C LEU A 341 1.86 -2.07 11.58
N ARG A 342 2.46 -2.00 12.77
CA ARG A 342 1.70 -1.96 14.03
C ARG A 342 1.86 -0.62 14.72
N ASN A 343 0.71 -0.03 15.11
CA ASN A 343 0.65 1.28 15.75
C ASN A 343 1.19 2.43 14.89
N SER A 344 1.10 2.30 13.57
CA SER A 344 1.39 3.44 12.68
C SER A 344 0.45 4.59 13.02
N LYS A 345 1.01 5.79 13.04
CA LYS A 345 0.22 7.02 13.15
C LYS A 345 -0.43 7.36 11.81
N ALA A 346 -1.52 8.11 11.90
CA ALA A 346 -2.11 8.76 10.74
C ALA A 346 -1.11 9.78 10.19
N LEU A 347 -1.07 9.92 8.86
CA LEU A 347 -0.45 11.06 8.23
C LEU A 347 -1.04 12.38 8.78
N THR A 348 -0.24 13.43 8.75
CA THR A 348 -0.64 14.74 9.27
C THR A 348 -0.75 15.77 8.15
N LYS A 349 -1.61 16.77 8.36
CA LYS A 349 -1.73 17.91 7.44
C LYS A 349 -0.37 18.56 7.23
N LEU A 350 -0.07 18.85 5.97
CA LEU A 350 1.09 19.64 5.59
C LEU A 350 1.05 21.00 6.31
N LYS A 351 2.13 21.35 7.01
CA LYS A 351 2.24 22.61 7.76
C LYS A 351 2.58 23.80 6.87
#